data_AF-A0A7S3ICV4-F1
#
_entry.id   AF-A0A7S3ICV4-F1
#
_cell.length_a   1.000
_cell.length_b   1.000
_cell.length_c   1.000
_cell.angle_alpha   90.00
_cell.angle_beta   90.00
_cell.angle_gamma   90.00
#
_symmetry.space_group_name_H-M   'P 1'
#
loop_
_entity.id
_entity.type
_entity.pdbx_description
1 polymer ?
#
loop_
_entity_poly.entity_id
_entity_poly.type
_entity_poly.pdbx_seq_one_letter_code
_entity_poly.pdbx_strand_id
1 'polypeptide(L)'
;MVAYMVKSEGGFVWACKNYDGDVQSDTLAQGYGSLGLMTSVLFAPGDVVEAEAAHGTVTRHYRQHQQGKETSTNSIASIFAWTRGLSHRATLDGNQGLKDWTDILEKTVIDTVQDGTVTKDLALCMTGSANPDRSMYVTTEQ
;
A
#
# COMPACT_ATOMS: atom_id res chain seq x y z
N MET A 1 17.22 -17.83 0.28
CA MET A 1 16.98 -16.38 0.15
C MET A 1 16.10 -15.83 1.28
N VAL A 2 14.97 -16.47 1.59
CA VAL A 2 14.10 -16.10 2.74
C VAL A 2 14.86 -15.84 4.06
N ALA A 3 15.84 -16.68 4.42
CA ALA A 3 16.64 -16.48 5.63
C ALA A 3 17.56 -15.24 5.56
N TYR A 4 18.03 -14.86 4.37
CA TYR A 4 18.79 -13.63 4.18
C TYR A 4 17.88 -12.42 4.30
N MET A 5 16.71 -12.45 3.65
CA MET A 5 15.68 -11.42 3.75
C MET A 5 15.35 -11.08 5.21
N VAL A 6 15.11 -12.09 6.05
CA VAL A 6 14.76 -11.87 7.47
C VAL A 6 15.89 -11.25 8.29
N LYS A 7 17.16 -11.61 8.02
CA LYS A 7 18.30 -11.18 8.84
C LYS A 7 19.04 -9.94 8.32
N SER A 8 18.81 -9.56 7.06
CA SER A 8 19.49 -8.45 6.41
C SER A 8 18.86 -7.11 6.76
N GLU A 9 19.57 -6.02 6.50
CA GLU A 9 19.06 -4.64 6.64
C GLU A 9 18.26 -4.16 5.41
N GLY A 10 17.97 -5.05 4.45
CA GLY A 10 17.33 -4.69 3.18
C GLY A 10 18.31 -4.10 2.15
N GLY A 11 17.80 -3.28 1.22
CA GLY A 11 18.63 -2.59 0.23
C GLY A 11 19.06 -3.44 -0.99
N PHE A 12 18.29 -4.45 -1.34
CA PHE A 12 18.56 -5.33 -2.49
C PHE A 12 17.28 -5.60 -3.31
N VAL A 13 17.47 -6.00 -4.56
CA VAL A 13 16.40 -6.49 -5.44
C VAL A 13 16.35 -8.01 -5.35
N TRP A 14 15.16 -8.57 -5.14
CA TRP A 14 14.95 -10.02 -5.13
C TRP A 14 14.12 -10.44 -6.33
N ALA A 15 14.78 -11.07 -7.31
CA ALA A 15 14.08 -11.74 -8.41
C ALA A 15 13.44 -13.04 -7.91
N CYS A 16 12.12 -13.12 -7.97
CA CYS A 16 11.34 -14.28 -7.57
C CYS A 16 10.68 -14.95 -8.78
N LYS A 17 10.47 -16.27 -8.71
CA LYS A 17 9.51 -16.92 -9.59
C LYS A 17 8.11 -16.45 -9.21
N ASN A 18 7.13 -16.63 -10.10
CA ASN A 18 5.75 -16.16 -9.89
C ASN A 18 5.20 -16.50 -8.49
N TYR A 19 5.16 -17.79 -8.13
CA TYR A 19 4.66 -18.23 -6.82
C TYR A 19 5.49 -17.72 -5.63
N ASP A 20 6.81 -17.66 -5.77
CA ASP A 20 7.67 -17.13 -4.72
C ASP A 20 7.44 -15.62 -4.54
N GLY A 21 7.17 -14.89 -5.63
CA GLY A 21 6.86 -13.46 -5.60
C GLY A 21 5.54 -13.20 -4.89
N ASP A 22 4.49 -13.94 -5.24
CA ASP A 22 3.18 -13.90 -4.61
C ASP A 22 3.28 -14.05 -3.08
N VAL A 23 3.81 -15.19 -2.61
CA VAL A 23 3.89 -15.50 -1.17
C VAL A 23 4.84 -14.57 -0.41
N GLN A 24 6.01 -14.26 -0.98
CA GLN A 24 7.03 -13.50 -0.25
C GLN A 24 6.74 -11.99 -0.25
N SER A 25 6.02 -11.46 -1.24
CA SER A 25 5.61 -10.06 -1.25
C SER A 25 4.68 -9.73 -0.09
N ASP A 26 3.70 -10.58 0.20
CA ASP A 26 2.81 -10.44 1.37
C ASP A 26 3.59 -10.54 2.68
N THR A 27 4.52 -11.49 2.77
CA THR A 27 5.38 -11.65 3.96
C THR A 27 6.21 -10.39 4.21
N LEU A 28 6.76 -9.79 3.15
CA LEU A 28 7.53 -8.55 3.21
C LEU A 28 6.65 -7.36 3.62
N ALA A 29 5.52 -7.15 2.95
CA ALA A 29 4.62 -6.04 3.23
C ALA A 29 4.13 -6.07 4.69
N GLN A 30 3.78 -7.27 5.19
CA GLN A 30 3.39 -7.44 6.58
C GLN A 30 4.55 -7.19 7.56
N GLY A 31 5.79 -7.55 7.19
CA GLY A 31 6.98 -7.29 7.99
C GLY A 31 7.36 -5.81 8.09
N TYR A 32 7.11 -5.02 7.04
CA TYR A 32 7.34 -3.57 7.03
C TYR A 32 6.21 -2.76 7.69
N GLY A 33 5.03 -3.35 7.86
CA GLY A 33 3.93 -2.72 8.60
C GLY A 33 2.60 -3.39 8.33
N SER A 34 2.06 -3.23 7.13
CA SER A 34 0.73 -3.73 6.74
C SER A 34 0.74 -4.10 5.26
N LEU A 35 -0.08 -5.09 4.88
CA LEU A 35 -0.32 -5.45 3.47
C LEU A 35 -0.78 -4.24 2.63
N GLY A 36 -1.46 -3.28 3.25
CA GLY A 36 -1.91 -2.04 2.59
C GLY A 36 -0.79 -1.02 2.30
N LEU A 37 0.45 -1.29 2.72
CA LEU A 37 1.61 -0.42 2.54
C LEU A 37 2.60 -0.97 1.51
N MET A 38 2.09 -1.47 0.39
CA MET A 38 2.90 -1.97 -0.73
C MET A 38 2.35 -1.49 -2.06
N THR A 39 3.24 -1.23 -3.01
CA THR A 39 2.89 -0.96 -4.41
C THR A 39 3.19 -2.19 -5.28
N SER A 40 2.28 -2.56 -6.18
CA SER A 40 2.53 -3.56 -7.23
C SER A 40 2.45 -2.88 -8.59
N VAL A 41 3.50 -3.02 -9.40
CA VAL A 41 3.56 -2.46 -10.75
C VAL A 41 4.17 -3.49 -11.69
N LEU A 42 3.37 -3.95 -12.65
CA LEU A 42 3.81 -4.77 -13.76
C LEU A 42 4.41 -3.88 -14.84
N PHE A 43 5.70 -4.11 -15.17
CA PHE A 43 6.36 -3.50 -16.31
C PHE A 43 6.42 -4.49 -17.47
N ALA A 44 5.80 -4.14 -18.59
CA ALA A 44 5.86 -4.90 -19.83
C ALA A 44 6.82 -4.23 -20.84
N PRO A 45 7.33 -4.98 -21.84
CA PRO A 45 8.09 -4.38 -22.94
C PRO A 45 7.29 -3.29 -23.66
N GLY A 46 7.98 -2.24 -24.13
CA GLY A 46 7.36 -1.16 -24.92
C GLY A 46 6.71 -0.04 -24.10
N ASP A 47 7.27 0.29 -22.94
CA ASP A 47 6.80 1.36 -22.04
C ASP A 47 5.33 1.21 -21.61
N VAL A 48 4.88 -0.03 -21.41
CA VAL A 48 3.55 -0.35 -20.90
C VAL A 48 3.66 -0.76 -19.44
N VAL A 49 2.81 -0.18 -18.60
CA VAL A 49 2.71 -0.55 -17.18
C VAL A 49 1.28 -0.84 -16.79
N GLU A 50 1.12 -1.71 -15.82
CA GLU A 50 -0.11 -1.93 -15.07
C GLU A 50 0.22 -1.75 -13.59
N ALA A 51 -0.60 -1.00 -12.85
CA ALA A 51 -0.37 -0.68 -11.45
C ALA A 51 -1.61 -1.06 -10.64
N GLU A 52 -1.40 -1.80 -9.57
CA GLU A 52 -2.47 -2.37 -8.76
C GLU A 52 -2.16 -2.28 -7.26
N ALA A 53 -3.21 -2.44 -6.45
CA ALA A 53 -3.05 -2.74 -5.04
C ALA A 53 -2.83 -4.25 -4.90
N ALA A 54 -1.69 -4.65 -4.33
CA ALA A 54 -1.31 -6.06 -4.23
C ALA A 54 -2.23 -6.90 -3.33
N HIS A 55 -2.99 -6.25 -2.44
CA HIS A 55 -3.88 -6.95 -1.52
C HIS A 55 -5.21 -7.36 -2.19
N GLY A 56 -5.84 -8.40 -1.66
CA GLY A 56 -7.19 -8.81 -2.09
C GLY A 56 -8.30 -7.80 -1.75
N THR A 57 -9.54 -8.16 -2.06
CA THR A 57 -10.73 -7.28 -1.96
C THR A 57 -11.25 -7.02 -0.54
N VAL A 58 -10.50 -7.44 0.50
CA VAL A 58 -10.82 -7.21 1.92
C VAL A 58 -12.26 -7.62 2.28
N THR A 59 -12.69 -8.80 1.84
CA THR A 59 -14.10 -9.29 1.93
C THR A 59 -14.70 -9.18 3.33
N ARG A 60 -13.91 -9.36 4.38
CA ARG A 60 -14.37 -9.20 5.78
C ARG A 60 -14.91 -7.80 6.04
N HIS A 61 -14.20 -6.76 5.61
CA HIS A 61 -14.64 -5.37 5.78
C HIS A 61 -15.83 -5.07 4.86
N TYR A 62 -15.83 -5.60 3.64
CA TYR A 62 -16.97 -5.44 2.73
C TYR A 62 -18.28 -6.01 3.32
N ARG A 63 -18.24 -7.16 4.00
CA ARG A 63 -19.42 -7.72 4.69
C ARG A 63 -19.90 -6.86 5.87
N GLN A 64 -19.00 -6.16 6.55
CA GLN A 64 -19.36 -5.19 7.59
C GLN A 64 -20.01 -3.95 6.98
N HIS A 65 -19.44 -3.43 5.90
CA HIS A 65 -20.00 -2.31 5.14
C HIS A 65 -21.43 -2.62 4.64
N GLN A 66 -21.68 -3.82 4.10
CA GLN A 66 -23.03 -4.25 3.68
C GLN A 66 -24.06 -4.27 4.82
N GLN A 67 -23.60 -4.37 6.07
CA GLN A 67 -24.45 -4.32 7.27
C GLN A 67 -24.59 -2.91 7.85
N GLY A 68 -24.03 -1.88 7.20
CA GLY A 68 -24.01 -0.51 7.68
C GLY A 68 -23.07 -0.29 8.87
N LYS A 69 -22.11 -1.19 9.11
CA LYS A 69 -21.12 -1.05 10.19
C LYS A 69 -19.94 -0.21 9.73
N GLU A 70 -19.35 0.53 10.68
CA GLU A 70 -18.09 1.25 10.44
C GLU A 70 -16.98 0.29 9.98
N THR A 71 -16.18 0.74 9.02
CA THR A 71 -14.99 0.04 8.55
C THR A 71 -13.79 0.98 8.55
N SER A 72 -12.60 0.43 8.75
CA SER A 72 -11.35 1.16 8.64
C SER A 72 -10.41 0.31 7.80
N THR A 73 -10.48 0.52 6.49
CA THR A 73 -9.69 -0.19 5.48
C THR A 73 -8.64 0.76 4.94
N ASN A 74 -7.38 0.35 5.00
CA ASN A 74 -6.27 1.14 4.46
C ASN A 74 -6.42 1.32 2.95
N SER A 75 -6.54 2.56 2.49
CA SER A 75 -6.70 2.91 1.07
C SER A 75 -5.39 3.27 0.37
N ILE A 76 -4.25 3.25 1.08
CA ILE A 76 -2.96 3.75 0.59
C ILE A 76 -2.49 2.97 -0.64
N ALA A 77 -2.47 1.64 -0.61
CA ALA A 77 -2.09 0.84 -1.79
C ALA A 77 -2.98 1.14 -3.02
N SER A 78 -4.28 1.37 -2.81
CA SER A 78 -5.21 1.73 -3.91
C SER A 78 -4.94 3.14 -4.45
N ILE A 79 -4.63 4.10 -3.57
CA ILE A 79 -4.22 5.45 -3.98
C ILE A 79 -2.89 5.39 -4.74
N PHE A 80 -1.94 4.60 -4.26
CA PHE A 80 -0.63 4.49 -4.89
C PHE A 80 -0.70 3.75 -6.23
N ALA A 81 -1.64 2.83 -6.43
CA ALA A 81 -1.91 2.25 -7.75
C ALA A 81 -2.28 3.35 -8.77
N TRP A 82 -3.14 4.29 -8.37
CA TRP A 82 -3.47 5.45 -9.20
C TRP A 82 -2.27 6.35 -9.46
N THR A 83 -1.52 6.75 -8.42
CA THR A 83 -0.38 7.66 -8.61
C THR A 83 0.73 7.03 -9.44
N ARG A 84 1.00 5.74 -9.29
CA ARG A 84 2.00 5.03 -10.11
C ARG A 84 1.59 4.97 -11.59
N GLY A 85 0.32 4.63 -11.87
CA GLY A 85 -0.19 4.65 -13.24
C GLY A 85 -0.17 6.04 -13.88
N LEU A 86 -0.60 7.06 -13.14
CA LEU A 86 -0.60 8.45 -13.60
C LEU A 86 0.82 9.01 -13.75
N SER A 87 1.75 8.65 -12.88
CA SER A 87 3.14 9.06 -12.97
C SER A 87 3.80 8.47 -14.23
N HIS A 88 3.45 7.23 -14.61
CA HIS A 88 3.93 6.66 -15.87
C HIS A 88 3.33 7.38 -17.09
N ARG A 89 2.01 7.65 -17.06
CA ARG A 89 1.34 8.46 -18.10
C ARG A 89 2.00 9.83 -18.26
N ALA A 90 2.32 10.49 -17.14
CA ALA A 90 3.01 11.77 -17.13
C ALA A 90 4.36 11.71 -17.85
N THR A 91 5.16 10.66 -17.60
CA THR A 91 6.43 10.43 -18.29
C THR A 91 6.24 10.25 -19.80
N LEU A 92 5.28 9.42 -20.21
CA LEU A 92 4.99 9.17 -21.63
C LEU A 92 4.55 10.44 -22.37
N ASP A 93 3.86 11.35 -21.69
CA ASP A 93 3.33 12.60 -22.28
C ASP A 93 4.30 13.79 -22.12
N GLY A 94 5.41 13.64 -21.40
CA GLY A 94 6.25 14.77 -20.99
C GLY A 94 5.49 15.79 -20.13
N ASN A 95 4.49 15.34 -19.36
CA ASN A 95 3.58 16.17 -18.58
C ASN A 95 4.09 16.36 -17.14
N GLN A 96 4.93 17.37 -16.93
CA GLN A 96 5.50 17.66 -15.61
C GLN A 96 4.43 17.97 -14.55
N GLY A 97 3.35 18.68 -14.91
CA GLY A 97 2.31 19.04 -13.95
C GLY A 97 1.58 17.82 -13.37
N LEU A 98 1.33 16.79 -14.19
CA LEU A 98 0.78 15.52 -13.71
C LEU A 98 1.79 14.77 -12.83
N LYS A 99 3.08 14.77 -13.21
CA LYS A 99 4.15 14.14 -12.43
C LYS A 99 4.24 14.76 -11.03
N ASP A 100 4.31 16.09 -10.96
CA ASP A 100 4.38 16.83 -9.68
C ASP A 100 3.15 16.54 -8.82
N TRP A 101 1.95 16.50 -9.41
CA TRP A 101 0.73 16.17 -8.69
C TRP A 101 0.78 14.77 -8.08
N THR A 102 1.26 13.76 -8.81
CA THR A 102 1.39 12.40 -8.27
C THR A 102 2.38 12.34 -7.11
N ASP A 103 3.49 13.06 -7.20
CA ASP A 103 4.51 13.11 -6.15
C ASP A 103 3.99 13.84 -4.90
N ILE A 104 3.23 14.93 -5.07
CA ILE A 104 2.57 15.65 -3.99
C ILE A 104 1.54 14.76 -3.30
N LEU A 105 0.74 13.99 -4.04
CA LEU A 105 -0.28 13.12 -3.46
C LEU A 105 0.36 12.00 -2.62
N GLU A 106 1.38 11.31 -3.15
CA GLU A 106 2.11 10.28 -2.39
C GLU A 106 2.74 10.85 -1.12
N LYS A 107 3.38 12.02 -1.23
CA LYS A 107 3.95 12.72 -0.08
C LYS A 107 2.88 13.07 0.96
N THR A 108 1.74 13.61 0.52
CA THR A 108 0.65 14.02 1.41
C THR A 108 0.08 12.84 2.18
N VAL A 109 -0.07 11.68 1.54
CA VAL A 109 -0.50 10.44 2.19
C VAL A 109 0.48 10.00 3.27
N ILE A 110 1.79 10.04 2.97
CA ILE A 110 2.84 9.70 3.94
C ILE A 110 2.83 10.69 5.12
N ASP A 111 2.81 11.99 4.83
CA ASP A 111 2.80 13.06 5.84
C ASP A 111 1.56 12.91 6.75
N THR A 112 0.39 12.58 6.18
CA THR A 112 -0.87 12.35 6.95
C THR A 112 -0.74 11.20 7.95
N VAL A 113 -0.10 10.10 7.55
CA VAL A 113 0.17 8.96 8.43
C VAL A 113 1.18 9.33 9.51
N GLN A 114 2.23 10.08 9.16
CA GLN A 114 3.26 10.54 10.10
C GLN A 114 2.71 11.53 11.13
N ASP A 115 1.72 12.32 10.75
CA ASP A 115 0.99 13.24 11.64
C ASP A 115 -0.04 12.52 12.54
N GLY A 116 -0.17 11.19 12.40
CA GLY A 116 -0.96 10.34 13.29
C GLY A 116 -2.39 10.07 12.81
N THR A 117 -2.79 10.55 11.64
CA THR A 117 -4.09 10.20 11.05
C THR A 117 -3.95 8.88 10.30
N VAL A 118 -4.41 7.80 10.92
CA VAL A 118 -4.15 6.44 10.45
C VAL A 118 -5.39 5.54 10.48
N THR A 119 -5.41 4.51 9.64
CA THR A 119 -6.42 3.45 9.70
C THR A 119 -6.10 2.41 10.79
N LYS A 120 -7.09 1.59 11.13
CA LYS A 120 -7.04 0.65 12.25
C LYS A 120 -5.89 -0.35 12.16
N ASP A 121 -5.53 -0.79 10.95
CA ASP A 121 -4.41 -1.69 10.71
C ASP A 121 -3.07 -1.03 11.07
N LEU A 122 -2.87 0.24 10.73
CA LEU A 122 -1.67 0.98 11.09
C LEU A 122 -1.63 1.32 12.59
N ALA A 123 -2.77 1.68 13.18
CA ALA A 123 -2.87 1.86 14.63
C ALA A 123 -2.53 0.57 15.40
N LEU A 124 -2.90 -0.60 14.88
CA LEU A 124 -2.48 -1.90 15.42
C LEU A 124 -0.96 -2.04 15.35
N CYS A 125 -0.33 -1.70 14.23
CA CYS A 125 1.13 -1.78 14.09
C CYS A 125 1.87 -0.83 15.04
N MET A 126 1.34 0.37 15.26
CA MET A 126 1.93 1.37 16.17
C MET A 126 1.80 0.98 17.64
N THR A 127 0.67 0.37 18.03
CA THR A 127 0.37 0.08 19.45
C THR A 127 0.74 -1.34 19.87
N GLY A 128 0.87 -2.26 18.91
CA GLY A 128 0.98 -3.70 19.19
C GLY A 128 -0.29 -4.33 19.75
N SER A 129 -1.39 -3.57 19.88
CA SER A 129 -2.67 -4.07 20.38
C SER A 129 -3.54 -4.57 19.24
N ALA A 130 -4.06 -5.79 19.36
CA ALA A 130 -5.06 -6.33 18.42
C ALA A 130 -6.36 -5.50 18.41
N ASN A 131 -6.63 -4.75 19.48
CA ASN A 131 -7.76 -3.86 19.62
C ASN A 131 -7.26 -2.47 20.05
N PRO A 132 -6.75 -1.65 19.10
CA PRO A 132 -6.41 -0.27 19.41
C PRO A 132 -7.67 0.51 19.80
N ASP A 133 -7.50 1.51 20.66
CA ASP A 133 -8.59 2.40 21.07
C ASP A 133 -9.21 3.09 19.84
N ARG A 134 -10.52 3.32 19.84
CA ARG A 134 -11.24 3.93 18.71
C ARG A 134 -10.73 5.33 18.37
N SER A 135 -10.18 6.05 19.35
CA SER A 135 -9.58 7.38 19.17
C SER A 135 -8.25 7.36 18.41
N MET A 136 -7.63 6.19 18.25
CA MET A 136 -6.31 6.04 17.61
C MET A 136 -6.37 5.86 16.09
N TYR A 137 -7.57 5.74 15.51
CA TYR A 137 -7.73 5.52 14.07
C TYR A 137 -9.00 6.16 13.51
N VAL A 138 -8.99 6.37 12.20
CA VAL A 138 -10.13 6.88 11.42
C VAL A 138 -10.85 5.77 10.67
N THR A 139 -12.13 5.97 10.33
CA THR A 139 -12.82 5.10 9.36
C THR A 139 -12.26 5.32 7.95
N THR A 140 -12.58 4.43 7.02
CA THR A 140 -12.14 4.55 5.62
C THR A 140 -12.56 5.90 4.99
N GLU A 141 -13.69 6.45 5.42
CA GLU A 141 -14.29 7.68 4.87
C GLU A 141 -13.84 8.98 5.56
N GLN A 142 -13.16 8.89 6.71
CA GLN A 142 -12.69 10.04 7.51
C GLN A 142 -11.25 10.36 7.18
#